data_AF-A0A815TFP6-F1
#
_entry.id   AF-A0A815TFP6-F1
#
_cell.length_a   1.000
_cell.length_b   1.000
_cell.length_c   1.000
_cell.angle_alpha   90.00
_cell.angle_beta   90.00
_cell.angle_gamma   90.00
#
_symmetry.space_group_name_H-M   'P 1'
#
loop_
_entity.id
_entity.type
_entity.pdbx_description
1 polymer ?
#
loop_
_entity_poly.entity_id
_entity_poly.type
_entity_poly.pdbx_seq_one_letter_code
_entity_poly.pdbx_strand_id
1 'polypeptide(L)'
;AGSDPTTDLLKLAERMEFGVTKVKLLAMELEKHLDKMSKPHPDVRLWLTTEPTPKFPIGILQRSLKVVTEPPNGLKLNLRNTFFKISGQQFNDCPHEAFPSLVFVLAFFHAVVQERRKYDKIGWNVSYDFNESDFRVCMQILDTYLTKAVANNDTRIPWGSLKYLIGEVMYGGRAIDDFDRRVLRTYMNEYMGDFIFDTFQPFYFQHSPDVSYYIPTTQVDPQQQGLPMKEMCLVS
;
A
#
# COMPACT_ATOMS: atom_id res chain seq x y z
N ALA A 1 8.28 8.07 10.03
CA ALA A 1 6.88 8.52 9.93
C ALA A 1 6.27 7.86 8.71
N GLY A 2 5.20 7.09 8.86
CA GLY A 2 4.52 6.41 7.74
C GLY A 2 3.59 5.24 8.12
N SER A 3 3.70 4.67 9.33
CA SER A 3 2.86 3.56 9.80
C SER A 3 2.13 3.94 11.09
N ASP A 4 0.94 4.53 10.98
CA ASP A 4 0.04 4.69 12.14
C ASP A 4 -0.84 3.44 12.28
N PRO A 5 -0.64 2.58 13.30
CA PRO A 5 -1.44 1.38 13.50
C PRO A 5 -2.83 1.63 14.07
N THR A 6 -3.18 2.90 14.37
CA THR A 6 -4.44 3.24 15.04
C THR A 6 -5.66 2.65 14.32
N THR A 7 -5.70 2.70 12.99
CA THR A 7 -6.82 2.14 12.21
C THR A 7 -6.95 0.62 12.37
N ASP A 8 -5.84 -0.10 12.40
CA ASP A 8 -5.84 -1.56 12.54
C ASP A 8 -6.22 -1.98 13.96
N LEU A 9 -5.79 -1.22 14.97
CA LEU A 9 -6.20 -1.42 16.37
C LEU A 9 -7.72 -1.22 16.57
N LEU A 10 -8.32 -0.24 15.88
CA LEU A 10 -9.76 -0.01 15.94
C LEU A 10 -10.54 -1.17 15.33
N LYS A 11 -10.10 -1.66 14.17
CA LYS A 11 -10.70 -2.85 13.53
C LYS A 11 -10.57 -4.10 14.39
N LEU A 12 -9.44 -4.26 15.09
CA LEU A 12 -9.25 -5.37 16.02
C LEU A 12 -10.23 -5.27 17.20
N ALA A 13 -10.37 -4.09 17.79
CA ALA A 13 -11.30 -3.89 18.91
C ALA A 13 -12.76 -4.14 18.50
N GLU A 14 -13.15 -3.70 17.31
CA GLU A 14 -14.48 -3.98 16.74
C GLU A 14 -14.72 -5.48 16.55
N ARG A 15 -13.73 -6.21 16.01
CA ARG A 15 -13.80 -7.68 15.87
C ARG A 15 -13.87 -8.44 17.19
N MET A 16 -13.31 -7.87 18.25
CA MET A 16 -13.34 -8.46 19.59
C MET A 16 -14.53 -7.95 20.42
N GLU A 17 -15.44 -7.18 19.83
CA GLU A 17 -16.64 -6.62 20.48
C GLU A 17 -16.34 -5.74 21.71
N PHE A 18 -15.19 -5.05 21.71
CA PHE A 18 -14.81 -4.12 22.76
C PHE A 18 -15.30 -2.69 22.48
N GLY A 19 -15.85 -2.03 23.51
CA GLY A 19 -16.08 -0.59 23.47
C GLY A 19 -14.76 0.17 23.43
N VAL A 20 -14.60 1.08 22.46
CA VAL A 20 -13.37 1.87 22.29
C VAL A 20 -13.58 3.30 22.74
N THR A 21 -12.68 3.82 23.57
CA THR A 21 -12.60 5.25 23.89
C THR A 21 -11.23 5.78 23.48
N LYS A 22 -11.20 6.77 22.59
CA LYS A 22 -9.96 7.46 22.22
C LYS A 22 -9.71 8.60 23.21
N VAL A 23 -8.56 8.58 23.87
CA VAL A 23 -8.17 9.61 24.83
C VAL A 23 -6.80 10.16 24.41
N LYS A 24 -6.65 11.49 24.38
CA LYS A 24 -5.36 12.15 24.23
C LYS A 24 -4.87 12.58 25.60
N LEU A 25 -3.72 12.05 26.03
CA LEU A 25 -3.08 12.39 27.29
C LEU A 25 -1.58 12.59 27.07
N LEU A 26 -0.96 13.42 27.91
CA LEU A 26 0.49 13.48 27.99
C LEU A 26 0.99 12.19 28.65
N ALA A 27 2.04 11.58 28.09
CA ALA A 27 2.55 10.30 28.58
C ALA A 27 2.95 10.35 30.07
N MET A 28 3.49 11.49 30.54
CA MET A 28 3.83 11.70 31.95
C MET A 28 2.60 11.71 32.88
N GLU A 29 1.47 12.23 32.41
CA GLU A 29 0.23 12.22 33.20
C GLU A 29 -0.36 10.81 33.24
N LEU A 30 -0.28 10.08 32.14
CA LEU A 30 -0.72 8.69 32.07
C LEU A 30 0.03 7.81 33.08
N GLU A 31 1.36 7.97 33.21
CA GLU A 31 2.16 7.20 34.16
C GLU A 31 1.64 7.35 35.59
N LYS A 32 1.35 8.60 35.99
CA LYS A 32 0.78 8.90 37.32
C LYS A 32 -0.59 8.25 37.55
N HIS A 33 -1.40 8.11 36.50
CA HIS A 33 -2.70 7.44 36.60
C HIS A 33 -2.54 5.92 36.69
N LEU A 34 -1.61 5.34 35.93
CA LEU A 34 -1.30 3.92 35.97
C LEU A 34 -0.74 3.50 37.33
N ASP A 35 0.11 4.32 37.96
CA ASP A 35 0.65 4.04 39.29
C ASP A 35 -0.42 4.06 40.39
N LYS A 36 -1.48 4.86 40.21
CA LYS A 36 -2.61 4.92 41.14
C LYS A 36 -3.64 3.80 40.91
N MET A 37 -3.53 3.08 39.80
CA MET A 37 -4.51 2.05 39.42
C MET A 37 -4.19 0.72 40.11
N SER A 38 -4.90 0.41 41.20
CA SER A 38 -4.61 -0.78 42.01
C SER A 38 -5.36 -2.04 41.59
N LYS A 39 -6.54 -1.91 40.96
CA LYS A 39 -7.40 -3.03 40.56
C LYS A 39 -8.14 -2.72 39.25
N PRO A 40 -7.45 -2.74 38.09
CA PRO A 40 -8.13 -2.62 36.81
C PRO A 40 -9.08 -3.80 36.57
N HIS A 41 -10.16 -3.56 35.82
CA HIS A 41 -11.05 -4.63 35.37
C HIS A 41 -10.27 -5.57 34.43
N PRO A 42 -10.45 -6.91 34.51
CA PRO A 42 -9.65 -7.88 33.74
C PRO A 42 -9.78 -7.72 32.22
N ASP A 43 -10.88 -7.14 31.75
CA ASP A 43 -11.12 -6.89 30.32
C ASP A 43 -10.65 -5.52 29.83
N VAL A 44 -10.05 -4.68 30.70
CA VAL A 44 -9.47 -3.41 30.24
C VAL A 44 -8.19 -3.69 29.45
N ARG A 45 -8.09 -3.08 28.27
CA ARG A 45 -6.89 -3.08 27.43
C ARG A 45 -6.50 -1.63 27.13
N LEU A 46 -5.27 -1.27 27.44
CA LEU A 46 -4.70 0.04 27.11
C LEU A 46 -3.75 -0.11 25.94
N TRP A 47 -4.04 0.59 24.85
CA TRP A 47 -3.18 0.66 23.67
C TRP A 47 -2.57 2.05 23.56
N LEU A 48 -1.25 2.12 23.39
CA LEU A 48 -0.51 3.37 23.27
C LEU A 48 0.17 3.43 21.90
N THR A 49 -0.11 4.47 21.13
CA THR A 49 0.59 4.77 19.87
C THR A 49 1.47 6.00 20.09
N THR A 50 2.74 5.90 19.75
CA THR A 50 3.72 6.98 19.95
C THR A 50 4.84 6.89 18.92
N GLU A 51 5.39 8.04 18.53
CA GLU A 51 6.65 8.07 17.79
C GLU A 51 7.83 7.91 18.75
N PRO A 52 8.97 7.34 18.31
CA PRO A 52 10.16 7.22 19.14
C PRO A 52 10.59 8.58 19.71
N THR A 53 10.61 8.71 21.03
CA THR A 53 11.01 9.95 21.71
C THR A 53 11.78 9.65 22.99
N PRO A 54 12.93 10.34 23.23
CA PRO A 54 13.70 10.16 24.47
C PRO A 54 12.95 10.67 25.71
N LYS A 55 11.86 11.43 25.53
CA LYS A 55 11.02 11.95 26.62
C LYS A 55 9.92 10.98 27.05
N PHE A 56 9.81 9.81 26.43
CA PHE A 56 8.78 8.84 26.79
C PHE A 56 9.07 8.25 28.18
N PRO A 57 8.08 8.17 29.10
CA PRO A 57 8.33 7.71 30.46
C PRO A 57 8.85 6.27 30.51
N ILE A 58 9.99 6.09 31.17
CA ILE A 58 10.67 4.80 31.28
C ILE A 58 9.82 3.79 32.07
N GLY A 59 9.06 4.24 33.08
CA GLY A 59 8.24 3.34 33.89
C GLY A 59 7.09 2.72 33.09
N ILE A 60 6.45 3.48 32.17
CA ILE A 60 5.50 2.91 31.20
C ILE A 60 6.23 1.97 30.25
N LEU A 61 7.39 2.38 29.72
CA LEU A 61 8.15 1.57 28.78
C LEU A 61 8.51 0.21 29.39
N GLN A 62 9.03 0.17 30.62
CA GLN A 62 9.41 -1.09 31.28
C GLN A 62 8.22 -2.03 31.51
N ARG A 63 7.03 -1.49 31.78
CA ARG A 63 5.81 -2.26 32.09
C ARG A 63 4.95 -2.63 30.87
N SER A 64 5.32 -2.17 29.67
CA SER A 64 4.53 -2.37 28.45
C SER A 64 5.10 -3.44 27.52
N LEU A 65 4.23 -4.08 26.73
CA LEU A 65 4.63 -4.82 25.53
C LEU A 65 4.92 -3.81 24.41
N LYS A 66 6.09 -3.89 23.79
CA LYS A 66 6.51 -2.98 22.73
C LYS A 66 6.34 -3.68 21.39
N VAL A 67 5.61 -3.06 20.48
CA VAL A 67 5.47 -3.51 19.10
C VAL A 67 5.92 -2.37 18.21
N VAL A 68 6.87 -2.64 17.32
CA VAL A 68 7.34 -1.67 16.34
C VAL A 68 6.66 -1.98 15.02
N THR A 69 5.93 -1.01 14.48
CA THR A 69 5.34 -1.11 13.14
C THR A 69 6.34 -0.57 12.11
N GLU A 70 7.21 -1.44 11.64
CA GLU A 70 8.05 -1.11 10.49
C GLU A 70 7.23 -1.23 9.21
N PRO A 71 7.46 -0.35 8.20
CA PRO A 71 6.94 -0.60 6.87
C PRO A 71 7.45 -1.98 6.38
N PRO A 72 6.65 -2.70 5.58
CA PRO A 72 7.00 -4.03 5.12
C PRO A 72 8.42 -4.09 4.55
N ASN A 73 9.21 -5.04 5.02
CA ASN A 73 10.57 -5.24 4.53
C ASN A 73 10.55 -6.06 3.24
N GLY A 74 10.78 -5.36 2.13
CA GLY A 74 10.96 -5.94 0.80
C GLY A 74 9.77 -5.70 -0.13
N LEU A 75 10.07 -5.54 -1.41
CA LEU A 75 9.11 -5.23 -2.46
C LEU A 75 7.92 -6.18 -2.49
N LYS A 76 8.16 -7.50 -2.35
CA LYS A 76 7.12 -8.53 -2.33
C LYS A 76 6.13 -8.36 -1.18
N LEU A 77 6.63 -8.10 0.04
CA LEU A 77 5.75 -7.91 1.21
C LEU A 77 4.98 -6.59 1.13
N ASN A 78 5.62 -5.54 0.60
CA ASN A 78 4.96 -4.25 0.36
C ASN A 78 3.81 -4.39 -0.65
N LEU A 79 4.09 -5.01 -1.80
CA LEU A 79 3.09 -5.31 -2.82
C LEU A 79 1.92 -6.12 -2.25
N ARG A 80 2.22 -7.19 -1.50
CA ARG A 80 1.23 -8.04 -0.83
C ARG A 80 0.35 -7.25 0.13
N ASN A 81 0.94 -6.36 0.93
CA ASN A 81 0.20 -5.54 1.89
C ASN A 81 -0.74 -4.54 1.18
N THR A 82 -0.27 -3.92 0.10
CA THR A 82 -1.11 -3.03 -0.73
C THR A 82 -2.29 -3.80 -1.29
N PHE A 83 -2.05 -4.98 -1.87
CA PHE A 83 -3.10 -5.81 -2.46
C PHE A 83 -4.12 -6.35 -1.45
N PHE A 84 -3.66 -6.78 -0.28
CA PHE A 84 -4.53 -7.33 0.78
C PHE A 84 -5.55 -6.30 1.28
N LYS A 85 -5.23 -5.01 1.20
CA LYS A 85 -6.11 -3.91 1.64
C LYS A 85 -7.20 -3.53 0.64
N ILE A 86 -7.15 -4.06 -0.58
CA ILE A 86 -8.17 -3.86 -1.61
C ILE A 86 -9.35 -4.78 -1.28
N SER A 87 -10.59 -4.27 -1.28
CA SER A 87 -11.78 -5.13 -1.05
C SER A 87 -12.17 -5.92 -2.31
N GLY A 88 -12.86 -7.06 -2.16
CA GLY A 88 -13.28 -7.87 -3.32
C GLY A 88 -14.19 -7.08 -4.28
N GLN A 89 -15.09 -6.29 -3.70
CA GLN A 89 -15.97 -5.38 -4.42
C GLN A 89 -15.17 -4.36 -5.26
N GLN A 90 -14.22 -3.65 -4.65
CA GLN A 90 -13.39 -2.66 -5.36
C GLN A 90 -12.62 -3.23 -6.57
N PHE A 91 -12.36 -4.54 -6.56
CA PHE A 91 -11.67 -5.22 -7.65
C PHE A 91 -12.61 -5.59 -8.82
N ASN A 92 -13.90 -5.76 -8.52
CA ASN A 92 -14.93 -6.21 -9.46
C ASN A 92 -15.86 -5.08 -9.93
N ASP A 93 -15.78 -3.89 -9.33
CA ASP A 93 -16.64 -2.75 -9.67
C ASP A 93 -16.38 -2.21 -11.10
N CYS A 94 -15.14 -2.32 -11.59
CA CYS A 94 -14.78 -1.86 -12.93
C CYS A 94 -15.12 -2.92 -13.99
N PRO A 95 -15.88 -2.59 -15.05
CA PRO A 95 -16.29 -3.55 -16.08
C PRO A 95 -15.19 -3.89 -17.09
N HIS A 96 -14.06 -3.19 -17.09
CA HIS A 96 -13.02 -3.34 -18.08
C HIS A 96 -12.05 -4.48 -17.72
N GLU A 97 -11.84 -5.43 -18.62
CA GLU A 97 -11.03 -6.64 -18.37
C GLU A 97 -9.56 -6.36 -17.99
N ALA A 98 -8.98 -5.27 -18.50
CA ALA A 98 -7.64 -4.81 -18.13
C ALA A 98 -7.51 -4.27 -16.69
N PHE A 99 -8.61 -3.92 -16.00
CA PHE A 99 -8.55 -3.25 -14.70
C PHE A 99 -7.78 -4.05 -13.63
N PRO A 100 -8.06 -5.35 -13.42
CA PRO A 100 -7.26 -6.20 -12.54
C PRO A 100 -5.74 -6.14 -12.77
N SER A 101 -5.31 -6.27 -14.03
CA SER A 101 -3.89 -6.20 -14.41
C SER A 101 -3.30 -4.82 -14.14
N LEU A 102 -4.06 -3.76 -14.41
CA LEU A 102 -3.62 -2.37 -14.17
C LEU A 102 -3.54 -2.02 -12.68
N VAL A 103 -4.44 -2.56 -11.86
CA VAL A 103 -4.35 -2.46 -10.40
C VAL A 103 -3.07 -3.13 -9.90
N PHE A 104 -2.66 -4.26 -10.49
CA PHE A 104 -1.39 -4.91 -10.18
C PHE A 104 -0.19 -4.06 -10.56
N VAL A 105 -0.16 -3.55 -11.79
CA VAL A 105 0.88 -2.63 -12.26
C VAL A 105 0.99 -1.41 -11.34
N LEU A 106 -0.14 -0.82 -10.95
CA LEU A 106 -0.18 0.33 -10.04
C LEU A 106 0.34 -0.02 -8.64
N ALA A 107 -0.02 -1.20 -8.10
CA ALA A 107 0.43 -1.63 -6.78
C ALA A 107 1.93 -1.94 -6.79
N PHE A 108 2.44 -2.53 -7.87
CA PHE A 108 3.87 -2.76 -8.07
C PHE A 108 4.63 -1.44 -8.12
N PHE A 109 4.16 -0.48 -8.93
CA PHE A 109 4.70 0.87 -8.97
C PHE A 109 4.71 1.53 -7.59
N HIS A 110 3.59 1.47 -6.86
CA HIS A 110 3.47 2.03 -5.50
C HIS A 110 4.50 1.44 -4.54
N ALA A 111 4.67 0.11 -4.58
CA ALA A 111 5.66 -0.58 -3.76
C ALA A 111 7.09 -0.16 -4.14
N VAL A 112 7.41 -0.04 -5.43
CA VAL A 112 8.74 0.43 -5.89
C VAL A 112 9.03 1.83 -5.37
N VAL A 113 8.13 2.80 -5.53
CA VAL A 113 8.41 4.18 -5.11
C VAL A 113 8.55 4.32 -3.59
N GLN A 114 7.85 3.50 -2.81
CA GLN A 114 8.03 3.41 -1.36
C GLN A 114 9.37 2.77 -0.99
N GLU A 115 9.72 1.63 -1.57
CA GLU A 115 10.96 0.91 -1.27
C GLU A 115 12.20 1.71 -1.67
N ARG A 116 12.12 2.55 -2.71
CA ARG A 116 13.21 3.46 -3.10
C ARG A 116 13.70 4.34 -1.96
N ARG A 117 12.83 4.74 -1.02
CA ARG A 117 13.21 5.53 0.16
C ARG A 117 14.28 4.85 1.03
N LYS A 118 14.40 3.52 0.97
CA LYS A 118 15.43 2.75 1.71
C LYS A 118 16.85 3.02 1.23
N TYR A 119 17.02 3.52 0.01
CA TYR A 119 18.32 3.85 -0.58
C TYR A 119 18.70 5.33 -0.43
N ASP A 120 17.99 6.07 0.44
CA ASP A 120 18.24 7.48 0.75
C ASP A 120 18.45 8.32 -0.53
N LYS A 121 19.56 9.05 -0.64
CA LYS A 121 19.87 9.93 -1.78
C LYS A 121 20.08 9.23 -3.12
N ILE A 122 20.31 7.92 -3.13
CA ILE A 122 20.39 7.12 -4.36
C ILE A 122 18.97 6.77 -4.85
N GLY A 123 18.03 6.62 -3.92
CA GLY A 123 16.63 6.34 -4.22
C GLY A 123 15.84 7.59 -4.60
N TRP A 124 15.98 8.67 -3.84
CA TRP A 124 15.32 9.95 -4.07
C TRP A 124 16.22 11.11 -3.65
N ASN A 125 16.22 12.20 -4.41
CA ASN A 125 16.92 13.42 -3.97
C ASN A 125 16.28 13.98 -2.70
N VAL A 126 14.94 13.92 -2.61
CA VAL A 126 14.16 14.33 -1.45
C VAL A 126 13.34 13.16 -0.91
N SER A 127 13.32 12.97 0.42
CA SER A 127 12.53 11.90 1.03
C SER A 127 11.02 12.22 0.97
N TYR A 128 10.29 11.52 0.11
CA TYR A 128 8.83 11.59 0.01
C TYR A 128 8.15 10.50 0.85
N ASP A 129 6.95 10.81 1.35
CA ASP A 129 6.13 9.88 2.14
C ASP A 129 4.91 9.42 1.32
N PHE A 130 5.11 8.55 0.33
CA PHE A 130 4.01 7.97 -0.45
C PHE A 130 3.19 7.02 0.42
N ASN A 131 1.87 7.19 0.45
CA ASN A 131 1.00 6.49 1.36
C ASN A 131 -0.22 5.86 0.67
N GLU A 132 -1.02 5.13 1.44
CA GLU A 132 -2.17 4.38 0.92
C GLU A 132 -3.22 5.25 0.22
N SER A 133 -3.37 6.52 0.60
CA SER A 133 -4.33 7.42 -0.05
C SER A 133 -3.92 7.73 -1.49
N ASP A 134 -2.63 7.84 -1.78
CA ASP A 134 -2.13 8.06 -3.15
C ASP A 134 -2.50 6.88 -4.05
N PHE A 135 -2.30 5.66 -3.54
CA PHE A 135 -2.68 4.44 -4.24
C PHE A 135 -4.18 4.37 -4.49
N ARG A 136 -5.01 4.62 -3.46
CA ARG A 136 -6.48 4.56 -3.57
C ARG A 136 -7.03 5.55 -4.60
N VAL A 137 -6.52 6.78 -4.63
CA VAL A 137 -6.95 7.78 -5.62
C VAL A 137 -6.52 7.35 -7.04
N CYS A 138 -5.31 6.83 -7.21
CA CYS A 138 -4.86 6.34 -8.52
C CYS A 138 -5.65 5.11 -8.99
N MET A 139 -6.08 4.24 -8.08
CA MET A 139 -6.97 3.13 -8.40
C MET A 139 -8.35 3.62 -8.87
N GLN A 140 -8.89 4.68 -8.24
CA GLN A 140 -10.14 5.31 -8.70
C GLN A 140 -9.99 6.00 -10.06
N ILE A 141 -8.81 6.58 -10.36
CA ILE A 141 -8.50 7.12 -11.69
C ILE A 141 -8.55 6.01 -12.74
N LEU A 142 -7.93 4.86 -12.46
CA LEU A 142 -8.01 3.69 -13.36
C LEU A 142 -9.46 3.28 -13.60
N ASP A 143 -10.24 3.08 -12.53
CA ASP A 143 -11.65 2.69 -12.63
C ASP A 143 -12.45 3.68 -13.47
N THR A 144 -12.35 4.98 -13.16
CA THR A 144 -13.09 6.04 -13.85
C THR A 144 -12.79 6.05 -15.36
N TYR A 145 -11.51 5.98 -15.74
CA TYR A 145 -11.10 6.07 -17.14
C TYR A 145 -11.43 4.81 -17.93
N LEU A 146 -11.28 3.63 -17.32
CA LEU A 146 -11.60 2.36 -17.97
C LEU A 146 -13.11 2.13 -18.08
N THR A 147 -13.88 2.47 -17.05
CA THR A 147 -15.36 2.46 -17.10
C THR A 147 -15.86 3.40 -18.19
N LYS A 148 -15.26 4.58 -18.33
CA LYS A 148 -15.58 5.50 -19.43
C LYS A 148 -15.22 4.93 -20.80
N ALA A 149 -14.08 4.25 -20.93
CA ALA A 149 -13.69 3.59 -22.16
C ALA A 149 -14.70 2.51 -22.58
N VAL A 150 -15.18 1.69 -21.63
CA VAL A 150 -16.25 0.71 -21.89
C VAL A 150 -17.55 1.40 -22.31
N ALA A 151 -17.98 2.45 -21.59
CA ALA A 151 -19.20 3.19 -21.90
C ALA A 151 -19.18 3.85 -23.30
N ASN A 152 -18.00 4.30 -23.74
CA ASN A 152 -17.79 4.90 -25.06
C ASN A 152 -17.48 3.87 -26.16
N ASN A 153 -17.35 2.59 -25.82
CA ASN A 153 -16.91 1.53 -26.72
C ASN A 153 -15.52 1.81 -27.35
N ASP A 154 -14.62 2.43 -26.56
CA ASP A 154 -13.24 2.70 -26.93
C ASP A 154 -12.44 1.40 -26.97
N THR A 155 -11.75 1.13 -28.08
CA THR A 155 -10.93 -0.09 -28.25
C THR A 155 -9.54 0.00 -27.63
N ARG A 156 -9.11 1.21 -27.24
CA ARG A 156 -7.75 1.46 -26.74
C ARG A 156 -7.77 2.05 -25.35
N ILE A 157 -6.86 1.57 -24.50
CA ILE A 157 -6.63 2.15 -23.18
C ILE A 157 -6.00 3.54 -23.35
N PRO A 158 -6.50 4.59 -22.65
CA PRO A 158 -5.99 5.95 -22.78
C PRO A 158 -4.69 6.15 -21.99
N TRP A 159 -3.61 5.47 -22.40
CA TRP A 159 -2.32 5.44 -21.70
C TRP A 159 -1.73 6.81 -21.41
N GLY A 160 -1.84 7.75 -22.36
CA GLY A 160 -1.32 9.11 -22.18
C GLY A 160 -1.95 9.81 -20.96
N SER A 161 -3.28 9.72 -20.86
CA SER A 161 -4.04 10.30 -19.74
C SER A 161 -3.72 9.59 -18.42
N LEU A 162 -3.69 8.26 -18.42
CA LEU A 162 -3.42 7.48 -17.22
C LEU A 162 -2.00 7.76 -16.67
N LYS A 163 -0.98 7.71 -17.54
CA LYS A 163 0.41 7.98 -17.16
C LYS A 163 0.60 9.41 -16.66
N TYR A 164 -0.05 10.39 -17.30
CA TYR A 164 0.01 11.78 -16.86
C TYR A 164 -0.66 11.97 -15.49
N LEU A 165 -1.89 11.49 -15.32
CA LEU A 165 -2.62 11.66 -14.07
C LEU A 165 -1.94 10.93 -12.90
N ILE A 166 -1.50 9.69 -13.10
CA ILE A 166 -0.86 8.92 -12.04
C ILE A 166 0.56 9.45 -11.79
N GLY A 167 1.39 9.54 -12.82
CA GLY A 167 2.80 9.91 -12.69
C GLY A 167 3.04 11.38 -12.39
N GLU A 168 2.50 12.28 -13.20
CA GLU A 168 2.83 13.72 -13.14
C GLU A 168 1.95 14.48 -12.14
N VAL A 169 0.67 14.13 -12.03
CA VAL A 169 -0.29 14.83 -11.17
C VAL A 169 -0.30 14.22 -9.76
N MET A 170 -0.58 12.93 -9.61
CA MET A 170 -0.74 12.31 -8.29
C MET A 170 0.60 12.12 -7.57
N TYR A 171 1.51 11.31 -8.14
CA TYR A 171 2.81 11.07 -7.52
C TYR A 171 3.77 12.25 -7.71
N GLY A 172 3.75 12.89 -8.88
CA GLY A 172 4.52 14.10 -9.17
C GLY A 172 4.06 15.33 -8.39
N GLY A 173 2.85 15.35 -7.83
CA GLY A 173 2.42 16.37 -6.87
C GLY A 173 3.15 16.27 -5.53
N ARG A 174 3.68 15.08 -5.17
CA ARG A 174 4.54 14.90 -4.00
C ARG A 174 6.01 15.10 -4.33
N ALA A 175 6.45 14.57 -5.48
CA ALA A 175 7.83 14.71 -5.94
C ALA A 175 8.01 15.95 -6.81
N ILE A 176 8.40 17.07 -6.18
CA ILE A 176 8.58 18.35 -6.87
C ILE A 176 9.99 18.57 -7.43
N ASP A 177 10.97 17.73 -7.10
CA ASP A 177 12.32 17.80 -7.67
C ASP A 177 12.32 17.27 -9.12
N ASP A 178 12.94 17.98 -10.06
CA ASP A 178 12.87 17.67 -11.48
C ASP A 178 13.50 16.30 -11.83
N PHE A 179 14.56 15.89 -11.13
CA PHE A 179 15.17 14.57 -11.35
C PHE A 179 14.29 13.46 -10.77
N ASP A 180 13.70 13.68 -9.59
CA ASP A 180 12.76 12.73 -8.99
C ASP A 180 11.48 12.61 -9.85
N ARG A 181 10.98 13.71 -10.44
CA ARG A 181 9.88 13.68 -11.43
C ARG A 181 10.25 12.83 -12.65
N ARG A 182 11.48 12.97 -13.16
CA ARG A 182 11.96 12.16 -14.28
C ARG A 182 11.93 10.67 -13.94
N VAL A 183 12.30 10.29 -12.71
CA VAL A 183 12.22 8.88 -12.26
C VAL A 183 10.77 8.38 -12.29
N LEU A 184 9.81 9.14 -11.75
CA LEU A 184 8.39 8.77 -11.79
C LEU A 184 7.89 8.58 -13.23
N ARG A 185 8.24 9.51 -14.12
CA ARG A 185 7.87 9.44 -15.54
C ARG A 185 8.47 8.24 -16.25
N THR A 186 9.72 7.87 -15.93
CA THR A 186 10.36 6.67 -16.47
C THR A 186 9.57 5.42 -16.07
N TYR A 187 9.25 5.26 -14.79
CA TYR A 187 8.46 4.11 -14.33
C TYR A 187 7.08 4.02 -15.00
N MET A 188 6.38 5.16 -15.17
CA MET A 188 5.11 5.15 -15.89
C MET A 188 5.25 4.65 -17.33
N ASN A 189 6.31 5.02 -18.04
CA ASN A 189 6.52 4.56 -19.41
C ASN A 189 6.99 3.10 -19.50
N GLU A 190 7.73 2.63 -18.50
CA GLU A 190 8.25 1.27 -18.44
C GLU A 190 7.19 0.26 -17.99
N TYR A 191 6.24 0.67 -17.13
CA TYR A 191 5.27 -0.24 -16.54
C TYR A 191 3.87 -0.17 -17.19
N MET A 192 3.52 0.90 -17.90
CA MET A 192 2.18 1.08 -18.48
C MET A 192 2.22 1.25 -20.01
N GLY A 193 1.68 0.27 -20.71
CA GLY A 193 1.45 0.28 -22.15
C GLY A 193 0.84 -1.03 -22.65
N ASP A 194 0.45 -1.07 -23.92
CA ASP A 194 -0.21 -2.25 -24.52
C ASP A 194 0.67 -3.52 -24.46
N PHE A 195 1.99 -3.35 -24.37
CA PHE A 195 2.95 -4.46 -24.25
C PHE A 195 2.69 -5.36 -23.04
N ILE A 196 2.00 -4.88 -21.98
CA ILE A 196 1.68 -5.72 -20.82
C ILE A 196 0.66 -6.82 -21.15
N PHE A 197 -0.03 -6.71 -22.29
CA PHE A 197 -1.02 -7.68 -22.78
C PHE A 197 -0.50 -8.53 -23.94
N ASP A 198 0.79 -8.42 -24.29
CA ASP A 198 1.39 -9.23 -25.35
C ASP A 198 1.57 -10.68 -24.87
N THR A 199 0.89 -11.62 -25.54
CA THR A 199 0.96 -13.05 -25.24
C THR A 199 2.18 -13.74 -25.85
N PHE A 200 2.82 -13.13 -26.84
CA PHE A 200 4.02 -13.66 -27.50
C PHE A 200 5.30 -13.15 -26.84
N GLN A 201 5.24 -12.00 -26.18
CA GLN A 201 6.34 -11.42 -25.40
C GLN A 201 5.84 -11.02 -24.00
N PRO A 202 5.74 -11.98 -23.06
CA PRO A 202 5.25 -11.71 -21.72
C PRO A 202 6.07 -10.63 -21.01
N PHE A 203 5.38 -9.67 -20.42
CA PHE A 203 6.02 -8.58 -19.71
C PHE A 203 6.49 -9.01 -18.30
N TYR A 204 7.74 -8.68 -17.99
CA TYR A 204 8.32 -8.83 -16.65
C TYR A 204 8.77 -7.46 -16.14
N PHE A 205 8.39 -7.11 -14.92
CA PHE A 205 8.95 -5.94 -14.22
C PHE A 205 10.43 -6.15 -13.87
N GLN A 206 10.81 -7.41 -13.66
CA GLN A 206 12.18 -7.86 -13.42
C GLN A 206 12.23 -9.35 -13.73
N HIS A 207 13.27 -9.79 -14.43
CA HIS A 207 13.52 -11.20 -14.69
C HIS A 207 14.98 -11.53 -14.41
N SER A 208 15.21 -12.42 -13.45
CA SER A 208 16.53 -12.93 -13.07
C SER A 208 16.40 -14.40 -12.64
N PRO A 209 17.51 -15.18 -12.59
CA PRO A 209 17.47 -16.58 -12.18
C PRO A 209 16.84 -16.81 -10.81
N ASP A 210 17.01 -15.85 -9.88
CA ASP A 210 16.56 -15.98 -8.50
C ASP A 210 15.19 -15.36 -8.25
N VAL A 211 14.82 -14.30 -8.99
CA VAL A 211 13.60 -13.52 -8.76
C VAL A 211 13.00 -13.04 -10.07
N SER A 212 11.70 -13.27 -10.24
CA SER A 212 10.91 -12.75 -11.36
C SER A 212 9.64 -12.06 -10.85
N TYR A 213 9.38 -10.85 -11.34
CA TYR A 213 8.15 -10.12 -11.08
C TYR A 213 7.40 -9.96 -12.40
N TYR A 214 6.16 -10.47 -12.46
CA TYR A 214 5.29 -10.41 -13.65
C TYR A 214 3.83 -10.22 -13.22
N ILE A 215 2.98 -9.85 -14.16
CA ILE A 215 1.54 -9.70 -13.91
C ILE A 215 0.93 -11.11 -13.84
N PRO A 216 0.24 -11.48 -12.75
CA PRO A 216 -0.38 -12.80 -12.66
C PRO A 216 -1.44 -12.99 -13.76
N THR A 217 -1.29 -14.03 -14.57
CA THR A 217 -2.27 -14.42 -15.58
C THR A 217 -3.46 -15.12 -14.93
N THR A 218 -4.68 -14.80 -15.37
CA THR A 218 -5.91 -15.54 -15.00
C THR A 218 -5.92 -17.00 -15.46
N GLN A 219 -4.95 -17.42 -16.29
CA GLN A 219 -4.75 -18.79 -16.76
C GLN A 219 -4.07 -19.64 -15.67
N VAL A 220 -4.92 -20.11 -14.76
CA VAL A 220 -4.88 -21.33 -13.93
C VAL A 220 -3.61 -22.18 -14.06
N ASP A 221 -2.75 -22.13 -13.04
CA ASP A 221 -1.86 -23.24 -12.70
C ASP A 221 -2.74 -24.43 -12.23
N PRO A 222 -2.60 -25.66 -12.76
CA PRO A 222 -3.43 -26.80 -12.38
C PRO A 222 -3.47 -27.10 -10.87
N GLN A 223 -2.48 -26.60 -10.10
CA GLN A 223 -2.43 -26.73 -8.64
C GLN A 223 -3.16 -25.61 -7.86
N GLN A 224 -3.62 -24.55 -8.54
CA GLN A 224 -4.24 -23.36 -7.93
C GLN A 224 -5.68 -23.12 -8.43
N GLN A 225 -6.40 -24.19 -8.78
CA GLN A 225 -7.80 -24.10 -9.19
C GLN A 225 -8.67 -23.49 -8.08
N GLY A 226 -9.24 -22.31 -8.37
CA GLY A 226 -10.29 -21.68 -7.54
C GLY A 226 -9.88 -20.43 -6.76
N LEU A 227 -8.62 -20.00 -6.84
CA LEU A 227 -8.13 -18.85 -6.09
C LEU A 227 -8.33 -17.53 -6.87
N PRO A 228 -9.12 -16.55 -6.39
CA PRO A 228 -9.19 -15.20 -6.99
C PRO A 228 -7.80 -14.60 -7.22
N MET A 229 -7.65 -13.69 -8.19
CA MET A 229 -6.37 -13.04 -8.55
C MET A 229 -5.61 -12.47 -7.34
N LYS A 230 -6.34 -12.05 -6.29
CA LYS A 230 -5.78 -11.62 -5.01
C LYS A 230 -4.95 -12.69 -4.31
N GLU A 231 -5.34 -13.95 -4.42
CA GLU A 231 -4.68 -15.08 -3.80
C GLU A 231 -3.49 -15.57 -4.65
N MET A 232 -3.56 -15.48 -5.98
CA MET A 232 -2.41 -15.74 -6.87
C MET A 232 -1.22 -14.79 -6.61
N CYS A 233 -1.50 -13.53 -6.25
CA CYS A 233 -0.49 -12.56 -5.82
C CYS A 233 0.19 -12.91 -4.48
N LEU A 234 -0.35 -13.88 -3.73
CA LEU A 234 0.16 -14.30 -2.40
C LEU A 234 1.10 -15.51 -2.48
N VAL A 235 1.12 -16.22 -3.61
CA VAL A 235 1.85 -17.49 -3.78
C VAL A 235 3.15 -17.30 -4.58
N SER A 236 3.24 -16.28 -5.44
CA SER A 236 4.43 -15.94 -6.23
C SER A 236 5.45 -15.13 -5.43
#